data_AF-A0A8I1LUZ7-F1
#
_entry.id   AF-A0A8I1LUZ7-F1
#
_cell.length_a   1.000
_cell.length_b   1.000
_cell.length_c   1.000
_cell.angle_alpha   90.00
_cell.angle_beta   90.00
_cell.angle_gamma   90.00
#
_symmetry.space_group_name_H-M   'P 1'
#
loop_
_entity.id
_entity.type
_entity.pdbx_description
1 polymer ?
#
loop_
_entity_poly.entity_id
_entity_poly.type
_entity_poly.pdbx_seq_one_letter_code
_entity_poly.pdbx_strand_id
1 'polypeptide(L)'
;YTDYMLKINGLSAVTRQSIYSSDSIPFADNGIPAINFSRDGAKGAAYIHNRFDTMEFLSAEALGKTLEIVLTYADTLINAAVFPVEKKIPDNIKEDIDKYLYKKELAEAEAK
;
A
#
# COMPACT_ATOMS: atom_id res chain seq x y z
N TYR A 1 6.30 6.92 10.19
CA TYR A 1 4.94 7.18 10.69
C TYR A 1 4.13 5.90 10.85
N THR A 2 3.90 5.14 9.78
CA THR A 2 3.04 3.94 9.82
C THR A 2 3.44 2.90 10.87
N ASP A 3 4.71 2.51 10.93
CA ASP A 3 5.20 1.50 11.90
C ASP A 3 4.92 1.93 13.35
N TYR A 4 5.22 3.18 13.67
CA TYR A 4 4.94 3.76 14.97
C TYR A 4 3.44 3.76 15.29
N MET A 5 2.61 4.22 14.35
CA MET A 5 1.14 4.29 14.50
C MET A 5 0.51 2.91 14.73
N LEU A 6 0.99 1.88 14.04
CA LEU A 6 0.53 0.51 14.25
C LEU A 6 0.90 0.03 15.66
N LYS A 7 2.15 0.24 16.09
CA LYS A 7 2.65 -0.19 17.40
C LYS A 7 1.91 0.46 18.56
N ILE A 8 1.69 1.78 18.53
CA ILE A 8 1.00 2.48 19.63
C ILE A 8 -0.47 2.06 19.75
N ASN A 9 -1.08 1.62 18.66
CA ASN A 9 -2.46 1.14 18.62
C ASN A 9 -2.56 -0.39 18.83
N GLY A 10 -1.46 -1.08 19.14
CA GLY A 10 -1.46 -2.54 19.37
C GLY A 10 -1.75 -3.37 18.11
N LEU A 11 -1.61 -2.79 16.92
CA LEU A 11 -1.92 -3.43 15.65
C LEU A 11 -0.73 -4.24 15.14
N SER A 12 -0.95 -5.53 14.89
CA SER A 12 0.08 -6.43 14.36
C SER A 12 0.11 -6.38 12.83
N ALA A 13 1.06 -5.63 12.27
CA ALA A 13 1.34 -5.62 10.84
C ALA A 13 2.80 -5.29 10.56
N VAL A 14 3.31 -5.77 9.43
CA VAL A 14 4.65 -5.43 8.93
C VAL A 14 4.54 -4.24 8.00
N THR A 15 5.37 -3.22 8.22
CA THR A 15 5.45 -2.07 7.31
C THR A 15 6.62 -2.22 6.35
N ARG A 16 6.40 -1.88 5.09
CA ARG A 16 7.45 -1.75 4.08
C ARG A 16 7.28 -0.43 3.35
N GLN A 17 8.40 0.20 3.00
CA GLN A 17 8.43 1.36 2.13
C GLN A 17 8.85 0.89 0.74
N SER A 18 7.87 0.70 -0.13
CA SER A 18 8.06 0.28 -1.52
C SER A 18 6.79 0.59 -2.32
N ILE A 19 6.83 0.40 -3.62
CA ILE A 19 5.66 0.49 -4.50
C ILE A 19 4.83 -0.81 -4.44
N TYR A 20 3.55 -0.70 -4.80
CA TYR A 20 2.68 -1.85 -5.00
C TYR A 20 1.74 -1.58 -6.17
N SER A 21 1.57 -2.57 -7.05
CA SER A 21 0.73 -2.46 -8.25
C SER A 21 -0.75 -2.31 -7.87
N SER A 22 -1.21 -1.09 -7.65
CA SER A 22 -2.55 -0.74 -7.19
C SER A 22 -2.90 0.70 -7.55
N ASP A 23 -4.11 1.12 -7.23
CA ASP A 23 -4.66 2.44 -7.53
C ASP A 23 -3.95 3.58 -6.79
N SER A 24 -3.06 3.29 -5.85
CA SER A 24 -2.22 4.28 -5.17
C SER A 24 -1.13 4.89 -6.07
N ILE A 25 -0.72 4.20 -7.14
CA ILE A 25 0.36 4.63 -8.02
C ILE A 25 0.12 6.03 -8.62
N PRO A 26 -1.02 6.35 -9.28
CA PRO A 26 -1.22 7.69 -9.83
C PRO A 26 -1.21 8.81 -8.78
N PHE A 27 -1.65 8.54 -7.54
CA PHE A 27 -1.58 9.51 -6.45
C PHE A 27 -0.12 9.75 -6.02
N ALA A 28 0.61 8.66 -5.80
CA ALA A 28 2.02 8.71 -5.44
C ALA A 28 2.84 9.37 -6.55
N ASP A 29 2.55 9.11 -7.82
CA ASP A 29 3.21 9.77 -8.95
C ASP A 29 3.04 11.29 -8.95
N ASN A 30 1.92 11.77 -8.41
CA ASN A 30 1.60 13.19 -8.25
C ASN A 30 2.04 13.78 -6.90
N GLY A 31 2.98 13.12 -6.19
CA GLY A 31 3.52 13.65 -4.94
C GLY A 31 2.64 13.42 -3.70
N ILE A 32 1.52 12.71 -3.85
CA ILE A 32 0.59 12.43 -2.74
C ILE A 32 1.04 11.16 -2.01
N PRO A 33 1.38 11.21 -0.71
CA PRO A 33 1.67 10.01 0.05
C PRO A 33 0.49 9.04 0.00
N ALA A 34 0.77 7.78 -0.34
CA ALA A 34 -0.24 6.73 -0.40
C ALA A 34 0.23 5.50 0.38
N ILE A 35 -0.73 4.72 0.88
CA ILE A 35 -0.48 3.49 1.62
C ILE A 35 -1.41 2.40 1.11
N ASN A 36 -0.87 1.20 0.97
CA ASN A 36 -1.63 0.00 0.64
C ASN A 36 -1.71 -0.89 1.87
N PHE A 37 -2.90 -1.42 2.12
CA PHE A 37 -3.11 -2.46 3.12
C PHE A 37 -3.35 -3.77 2.39
N SER A 38 -2.46 -4.74 2.60
CA SER A 38 -2.57 -6.06 1.99
C SER A 38 -2.40 -7.15 3.05
N ARG A 39 -2.92 -8.33 2.73
CA ARG A 39 -2.68 -9.56 3.46
C ARG A 39 -2.15 -10.59 2.49
N ASP A 40 -0.98 -11.13 2.78
CA ASP A 40 -0.41 -12.21 1.98
C ASP A 40 -1.04 -13.55 2.40
N GLY A 41 -1.30 -14.42 1.41
CA GLY A 41 -1.76 -15.79 1.67
C GLY A 41 -0.66 -16.64 2.27
N ALA A 42 -1.05 -17.70 2.99
CA ALA A 42 -0.09 -18.72 3.43
C ALA A 42 0.59 -19.37 2.22
N LYS A 43 1.77 -19.97 2.42
CA LYS A 43 2.49 -20.69 1.35
C LYS A 43 1.57 -21.76 0.74
N GLY A 44 1.31 -21.64 -0.57
CA GLY A 44 0.40 -22.53 -1.30
C GLY A 44 -1.08 -22.14 -1.25
N ALA A 45 -1.43 -20.99 -0.68
CA ALA A 45 -2.80 -20.47 -0.59
C ALA A 45 -2.96 -19.03 -1.11
N ALA A 46 -1.92 -18.45 -1.72
CA ALA A 46 -1.93 -17.10 -2.28
C ALA A 46 -2.27 -17.13 -3.79
N TYR A 47 -3.43 -17.68 -4.14
CA TYR A 47 -3.88 -17.72 -5.53
C TYR A 47 -4.45 -16.38 -5.96
N ILE A 48 -3.89 -15.81 -7.03
CA ILE A 48 -4.34 -14.54 -7.63
C ILE A 48 -4.47 -14.77 -9.14
N HIS A 49 -5.50 -14.22 -9.77
CA HIS A 49 -5.73 -14.26 -11.23
C HIS A 49 -5.73 -15.67 -11.85
N ASN A 50 -6.26 -16.67 -11.14
CA ASN A 50 -6.38 -18.02 -11.68
C ASN A 50 -7.61 -18.74 -11.12
N ARG A 51 -7.88 -19.96 -11.61
CA ARG A 51 -9.07 -20.76 -11.25
C ARG A 51 -9.21 -21.13 -9.76
N PHE A 52 -8.16 -20.95 -8.97
CA PHE A 52 -8.14 -21.21 -7.52
C PHE A 52 -8.31 -19.93 -6.69
N ASP A 53 -8.44 -18.76 -7.33
CA ASP A 53 -8.84 -17.51 -6.66
C ASP A 53 -10.33 -17.57 -6.30
N THR A 54 -10.61 -18.26 -5.19
CA THR A 54 -11.96 -18.64 -4.74
C THR A 54 -12.10 -18.45 -3.23
N MET A 55 -13.35 -18.48 -2.74
CA MET A 55 -13.67 -18.32 -1.32
C MET A 55 -13.00 -19.36 -0.41
N GLU A 56 -12.60 -20.53 -0.93
CA GLU A 56 -11.98 -21.62 -0.15
C GLU A 56 -10.67 -21.20 0.53
N PHE A 57 -9.97 -20.20 -0.02
CA PHE A 57 -8.70 -19.68 0.54
C PHE A 57 -8.88 -18.38 1.33
N LEU A 58 -10.12 -17.95 1.56
CA LEU A 58 -10.43 -16.73 2.32
C LEU A 58 -10.82 -17.06 3.76
N SER A 59 -10.49 -16.13 4.67
CA SER A 59 -10.85 -16.21 6.08
C SER A 59 -11.54 -14.92 6.49
N ALA A 60 -12.78 -15.05 6.99
CA ALA A 60 -13.55 -13.93 7.53
C ALA A 60 -12.84 -13.31 8.74
N GLU A 61 -12.25 -14.13 9.61
CA GLU A 61 -11.46 -13.65 10.75
C GLU A 61 -10.25 -12.83 10.30
N ALA A 62 -9.52 -13.31 9.28
CA ALA A 62 -8.37 -12.60 8.75
C ALA A 62 -8.78 -11.28 8.07
N LEU A 63 -9.91 -11.26 7.36
CA LEU A 63 -10.48 -10.03 6.80
C LEU A 63 -10.87 -9.04 7.90
N GLY A 64 -11.47 -9.52 9.00
CA GLY A 64 -11.82 -8.71 10.17
C GLY A 64 -10.60 -8.03 10.80
N LYS A 65 -9.48 -8.74 10.93
CA LYS A 65 -8.21 -8.17 11.42
C LYS A 65 -7.68 -7.07 10.49
N THR A 66 -7.73 -7.27 9.18
CA THR A 66 -7.34 -6.23 8.21
C THR A 66 -8.25 -5.02 8.31
N LEU A 67 -9.57 -5.22 8.47
CA LEU A 67 -10.54 -4.14 8.65
C LEU A 67 -10.25 -3.32 9.91
N GLU A 68 -10.00 -3.98 11.05
CA GLU A 68 -9.64 -3.32 12.31
C GLU A 68 -8.40 -2.42 12.15
N ILE A 69 -7.37 -2.91 11.47
CA ILE A 69 -6.17 -2.13 11.18
C ILE A 69 -6.51 -0.89 10.36
N VAL A 70 -7.24 -1.05 9.25
CA VAL A 70 -7.56 0.06 8.34
C VAL A 70 -8.42 1.11 9.04
N LEU A 71 -9.45 0.69 9.78
CA LEU A 71 -10.34 1.61 10.49
C LEU A 71 -9.61 2.37 11.58
N THR A 72 -8.85 1.68 12.43
CA THR A 72 -8.09 2.30 13.53
C THR A 72 -7.05 3.28 12.99
N TYR A 73 -6.32 2.88 11.94
CA TYR A 73 -5.32 3.72 11.31
C TYR A 73 -5.93 4.98 10.68
N ALA A 74 -7.03 4.83 9.94
CA ALA A 74 -7.73 5.94 9.32
C ALA A 74 -8.32 6.90 10.36
N ASP A 75 -8.98 6.37 11.39
CA ASP A 75 -9.57 7.14 12.49
C ASP A 75 -8.50 7.95 13.23
N THR A 76 -7.36 7.32 13.55
CA THR A 76 -6.26 8.02 14.24
C THR A 76 -5.69 9.16 13.38
N LEU A 77 -5.56 8.96 12.06
CA LEU A 77 -5.02 9.98 11.16
C LEU A 77 -5.99 11.13 10.92
N ILE A 78 -7.27 10.85 10.66
CA ILE A 78 -8.25 11.89 10.32
C ILE A 78 -8.63 12.76 11.52
N ASN A 79 -8.61 12.18 12.72
CA ASN A 79 -8.94 12.86 13.96
C ASN A 79 -7.72 13.45 14.70
N ALA A 80 -6.51 13.36 14.11
CA ALA A 80 -5.33 13.97 14.70
C ALA A 80 -5.48 15.50 14.75
N ALA A 81 -5.16 16.12 15.89
CA ALA A 81 -5.21 17.58 16.05
C ALA A 81 -4.33 18.33 15.04
N VAL A 82 -3.23 17.70 14.61
CA VAL A 82 -2.36 18.14 13.52
C VAL A 82 -2.06 16.92 12.66
N PHE A 83 -2.26 17.04 11.34
CA PHE A 83 -2.03 15.92 10.42
C PHE A 83 -0.54 15.51 10.41
N PRO A 84 -0.20 14.26 10.78
CA PRO A 84 1.18 13.88 11.10
C PRO A 84 2.02 13.47 9.89
N VAL A 85 1.47 13.53 8.68
CA VAL A 85 2.14 13.08 7.45
C VAL A 85 2.33 14.26 6.51
N GLU A 86 3.58 14.54 6.15
CA GLU A 86 3.89 15.56 5.16
C GLU A 86 3.40 15.15 3.77
N LYS A 87 2.93 16.12 2.98
CA LYS A 87 2.51 15.93 1.58
C LYS A 87 3.74 15.81 0.66
N LYS A 88 4.59 14.82 0.93
CA LYS A 88 5.81 14.54 0.19
C LYS A 88 6.06 13.03 0.12
N ILE A 89 6.46 12.58 -1.06
CA ILE A 89 6.96 11.21 -1.28
C ILE A 89 8.50 11.19 -1.23
N PRO A 90 9.10 10.14 -0.64
CA PRO A 90 10.55 9.92 -0.64
C PRO A 90 11.12 9.71 -2.04
N ASP A 91 12.37 10.13 -2.29
CA ASP A 91 12.97 10.10 -3.62
C ASP A 91 13.16 8.68 -4.17
N ASN A 92 13.48 7.71 -3.30
CA ASN A 92 13.56 6.30 -3.70
C ASN A 92 12.21 5.75 -4.20
N ILE A 93 11.09 6.25 -3.66
CA ILE A 93 9.75 5.85 -4.13
C ILE A 93 9.44 6.50 -5.48
N LYS A 94 9.89 7.73 -5.73
CA LYS A 94 9.77 8.36 -7.07
C LYS A 94 10.50 7.55 -8.12
N GLU A 95 11.75 7.17 -7.83
CA GLU A 95 12.56 6.35 -8.73
C GLU A 95 11.91 5.00 -9.03
N ASP A 96 11.37 4.33 -8.00
CA ASP A 96 10.64 3.07 -8.17
C ASP A 96 9.37 3.25 -9.04
N ILE A 97 8.62 4.35 -8.85
CA ILE A 97 7.42 4.68 -9.65
C ILE A 97 7.80 4.99 -11.10
N ASP A 98 8.82 5.82 -11.34
CA ASP A 98 9.27 6.19 -12.68
C ASP A 98 9.67 4.95 -13.48
N LYS A 99 10.35 4.00 -12.82
CA LYS A 99 10.70 2.71 -13.40
C LYS A 99 9.47 1.83 -13.65
N TYR A 100 8.55 1.74 -12.69
CA TYR A 100 7.32 0.95 -12.83
C TYR A 100 6.42 1.44 -13.97
N LEU A 101 6.37 2.76 -14.18
CA LEU A 101 5.60 3.41 -15.24
C LEU A 101 6.36 3.53 -16.57
N TYR A 102 7.59 3.00 -16.67
CA TYR A 102 8.41 3.05 -17.88
C TYR A 102 8.61 4.47 -18.44
N LYS A 103 8.66 5.50 -17.58
CA LYS A 103 8.64 6.90 -18.03
C LYS A 103 9.83 7.25 -18.93
N LYS A 104 11.00 6.67 -18.65
CA LYS A 104 12.20 6.88 -19.45
C LYS A 104 12.04 6.29 -20.85
N GLU A 105 11.63 5.03 -20.92
CA GLU A 105 11.43 4.31 -22.18
C GLU A 105 10.33 4.96 -23.03
N LEU A 106 9.24 5.42 -22.40
CA LEU A 106 8.17 6.16 -23.08
C LEU A 106 8.66 7.49 -23.63
N ALA A 107 9.40 8.28 -22.84
CA ALA A 107 9.98 9.54 -23.32
C ALA A 107 10.99 9.34 -24.47
N GLU A 108 11.81 8.28 -24.41
CA GLU A 108 12.74 7.91 -25.50
C GLU A 108 12.02 7.44 -26.77
N ALA A 109 10.86 6.78 -26.63
CA ALA A 109 10.04 6.36 -27.75
C ALA A 109 9.30 7.54 -28.41
N GLU A 110 8.81 8.50 -27.62
CA GLU A 110 8.13 9.72 -28.10
C GLU A 110 9.09 10.71 -28.79
N ALA A 111 10.38 10.66 -28.45
CA ALA A 111 11.41 11.50 -29.06
C ALA A 111 11.90 10.99 -30.44
N LYS A 112 11.44 9.82 -30.91
CA LYS A 112 11.78 9.23 -32.22
C LYS A 112 10.69 9.50 -33.25
#